data_AF-A0A920MQP0-F1
#
_entry.id   AF-A0A920MQP0-F1
#
_cell.length_a   1.000
_cell.length_b   1.000
_cell.length_c   1.000
_cell.angle_alpha   90.00
_cell.angle_beta   90.00
_cell.angle_gamma   90.00
#
_symmetry.space_group_name_H-M   'P 1'
#
loop_
_entity.id
_entity.type
_entity.pdbx_description
1 polymer ?
#
loop_
_entity_poly.entity_id
_entity_poly.type
_entity_poly.pdbx_seq_one_letter_code
_entity_poly.pdbx_strand_id
1 'polypeptide(L)'
;MIINTDAFTKKNLNFAGYESNPVEDGSLDDYFTVIPIEMNKLVTAACEGTDLSPKLVGRTKNFFALGVLFYMYDRPLDATESWLKKKFAGKDAIIEANTRSMHAGYNYADTTEIFTTRFKVEKASLPPGTYRNINGNLATSLGLLAASEKSGLELFLGSYPITPASDILHTLPFMEAFWC
;
A
#
# COMPACT_ATOMS: atom_id res chain seq x y z
N MET A 1 16.42 -4.64 -1.04
CA MET A 1 15.19 -5.25 -0.49
C MET A 1 15.04 -4.83 0.96
N ILE A 2 13.95 -4.15 1.31
CA ILE A 2 13.65 -3.76 2.70
C ILE A 2 12.91 -4.90 3.38
N ILE A 3 13.42 -5.37 4.52
CA ILE A 3 12.89 -6.52 5.24
C ILE A 3 12.49 -6.12 6.66
N ASN A 4 11.28 -6.50 7.06
CA ASN A 4 10.89 -6.47 8.47
C ASN A 4 11.40 -7.73 9.18
N THR A 5 12.47 -7.61 9.96
CA THR A 5 13.09 -8.75 10.66
C THR A 5 12.14 -9.40 11.67
N ASP A 6 11.20 -8.65 12.24
CA ASP A 6 10.21 -9.17 13.19
C ASP A 6 9.28 -10.24 12.57
N ALA A 7 9.22 -10.33 11.24
CA ALA A 7 8.45 -11.36 10.55
C ALA A 7 9.18 -12.72 10.49
N PHE A 8 10.50 -12.77 10.67
CA PHE A 8 11.34 -13.96 10.47
C PHE A 8 11.46 -14.80 11.75
N THR A 9 10.33 -14.99 12.45
CA THR A 9 10.26 -15.89 13.61
C THR A 9 10.29 -17.36 13.17
N LYS A 10 10.82 -18.25 14.01
CA LYS A 10 10.84 -19.70 13.75
C LYS A 10 9.47 -20.25 13.34
N LYS A 11 8.38 -19.78 13.95
CA LYS A 11 7.02 -20.18 13.62
C LYS A 11 6.65 -19.79 12.18
N ASN A 12 6.96 -18.56 11.77
CA ASN A 12 6.63 -18.08 10.42
C ASN A 12 7.52 -18.73 9.36
N LEU A 13 8.80 -18.96 9.65
CA LEU A 13 9.71 -19.69 8.77
C LEU A 13 9.20 -21.12 8.52
N ASN A 14 8.79 -21.82 9.59
CA ASN A 14 8.18 -23.14 9.46
C ASN A 14 6.91 -23.12 8.60
N PHE A 15 6.05 -22.11 8.74
CA PHE A 15 4.85 -21.97 7.89
C PHE A 15 5.18 -21.67 6.42
N ALA A 16 6.28 -20.97 6.17
CA ALA A 16 6.77 -20.67 4.84
C ALA A 16 7.61 -21.81 4.23
N GLY A 17 7.87 -22.89 4.99
CA GLY A 17 8.67 -24.03 4.53
C GLY A 17 10.19 -23.78 4.55
N TYR A 18 10.67 -22.81 5.33
CA TYR A 18 12.09 -22.49 5.46
C TYR A 18 12.69 -23.17 6.70
N GLU A 19 13.84 -23.83 6.51
CA GLU A 19 14.61 -24.46 7.58
C GLU A 19 15.53 -23.46 8.30
N SER A 20 16.13 -22.53 7.55
CA SER A 20 16.99 -21.43 8.02
C SER A 20 16.38 -20.07 7.71
N ASN A 21 16.88 -19.02 8.39
CA ASN A 21 16.50 -17.65 8.08
C ASN A 21 17.25 -17.16 6.82
N PRO A 22 16.57 -16.92 5.68
CA PRO A 22 17.24 -16.50 4.43
C PRO A 22 17.89 -15.11 4.54
N VAL A 23 17.52 -14.32 5.54
CA VAL A 23 18.12 -13.01 5.83
C VAL A 23 19.52 -13.15 6.43
N GLU A 24 19.84 -14.31 7.02
CA GLU A 24 21.08 -14.54 7.77
C GLU A 24 22.00 -15.58 7.11
N ASP A 25 21.50 -16.39 6.18
CA ASP A 25 22.26 -17.47 5.55
C ASP A 25 22.99 -17.07 4.26
N GLY A 26 22.94 -15.79 3.89
CA GLY A 26 23.63 -15.22 2.72
C GLY A 26 22.99 -15.58 1.37
N SER A 27 21.88 -16.34 1.36
CA SER A 27 21.21 -16.75 0.11
C SER A 27 20.65 -15.59 -0.72
N LEU A 28 20.50 -14.41 -0.10
CA LEU A 28 19.95 -13.21 -0.72
C LEU A 28 21.02 -12.27 -1.27
N ASP A 29 22.29 -12.44 -0.87
CA ASP A 29 23.36 -11.46 -1.11
C ASP A 29 23.70 -11.33 -2.60
N ASP A 30 23.58 -12.44 -3.35
CA ASP A 30 23.82 -12.49 -4.80
C ASP A 30 22.77 -11.72 -5.62
N TYR A 31 21.59 -11.48 -5.06
CA TYR A 31 20.44 -10.94 -5.78
C TYR A 31 19.98 -9.57 -5.27
N PHE A 32 20.16 -9.29 -3.99
CA PHE A 32 19.58 -8.13 -3.33
C PHE A 32 20.55 -7.49 -2.35
N THR A 33 20.60 -6.15 -2.35
CA THR A 33 21.06 -5.40 -1.18
C THR A 33 20.00 -5.52 -0.09
N VAL A 34 20.24 -6.34 0.93
CA VAL A 34 19.30 -6.58 2.03
C VAL A 34 19.37 -5.45 3.05
N ILE A 35 18.22 -4.89 3.41
CA ILE A 35 18.07 -3.83 4.41
C ILE A 35 17.15 -4.38 5.52
N PRO A 36 17.71 -4.99 6.56
CA PRO A 36 16.93 -5.52 7.68
C PRO A 36 16.54 -4.38 8.64
N ILE A 37 15.27 -4.31 9.01
CA ILE A 37 14.73 -3.30 9.94
C ILE A 37 13.79 -3.94 10.96
N GLU A 38 14.00 -3.64 12.24
CA GLU A 38 13.10 -3.99 13.36
C GLU A 38 11.86 -3.06 13.36
N MET A 39 11.02 -3.15 12.33
CA MET A 39 9.95 -2.18 12.09
C MET A 39 8.94 -2.13 13.25
N ASN A 40 8.63 -3.26 13.89
CA ASN A 40 7.65 -3.29 14.97
C ASN A 40 8.14 -2.49 16.18
N LYS A 41 9.43 -2.61 16.50
CA LYS A 41 10.05 -1.87 17.60
C LYS A 41 10.04 -0.36 17.33
N LEU A 42 10.47 0.04 16.13
CA LEU A 42 10.53 1.45 15.74
C LEU A 42 9.14 2.10 15.70
N VAL A 43 8.15 1.40 15.16
CA VAL A 43 6.76 1.87 15.12
C VAL A 43 6.14 1.95 16.52
N THR A 44 6.45 0.99 17.39
CA THR A 44 5.99 1.01 18.79
C THR A 44 6.55 2.23 19.50
N ALA A 45 7.86 2.47 19.39
CA ALA A 45 8.51 3.64 19.96
C ALA A 45 7.93 4.96 19.39
N ALA A 46 7.71 5.04 18.08
CA ALA A 46 7.14 6.21 17.43
C ALA A 46 5.70 6.53 17.90
N CYS A 47 4.95 5.52 18.33
CA CYS A 47 3.58 5.66 18.79
C CYS A 47 3.45 5.67 20.33
N GLU A 48 4.56 5.81 21.07
CA GLU A 48 4.52 5.97 22.52
C GLU A 48 3.67 7.19 22.93
N GLY A 49 2.92 7.03 24.02
CA GLY A 49 1.99 8.04 24.53
C GLY A 49 0.69 8.18 23.74
N THR A 50 0.42 7.32 22.75
CA THR A 50 -0.90 7.24 22.10
C THR A 50 -1.83 6.28 22.84
N ASP A 51 -3.13 6.54 22.83
CA ASP A 51 -4.16 5.66 23.45
C ASP A 51 -4.50 4.42 22.60
N LEU A 52 -3.64 4.06 21.65
CA LEU A 52 -3.88 2.94 20.74
C LEU A 52 -3.38 1.62 21.32
N SER A 53 -4.17 0.56 21.12
CA SER A 53 -3.71 -0.79 21.43
C SER A 53 -2.48 -1.18 20.59
N PRO A 54 -1.59 -2.06 21.11
CA PRO A 54 -0.42 -2.54 20.36
C PRO A 54 -0.77 -3.15 18.99
N LYS A 55 -1.95 -3.77 18.88
CA LYS A 55 -2.46 -4.33 17.62
C LYS A 55 -2.74 -3.25 16.57
N LEU A 56 -3.23 -2.08 16.98
CA LEU A 56 -3.46 -0.96 16.08
C LEU A 56 -2.15 -0.27 15.71
N VAL A 57 -1.23 -0.10 16.65
CA VAL A 57 0.12 0.41 16.40
C VAL A 57 0.85 -0.47 15.37
N GLY A 58 0.83 -1.80 15.55
CA GLY A 58 1.44 -2.74 14.60
C GLY A 58 0.83 -2.74 13.20
N ARG A 59 -0.37 -2.17 12.99
CA ARG A 59 -0.97 -1.99 11.65
C ARG A 59 -0.39 -0.80 10.89
N THR A 60 0.34 0.10 11.55
CA THR A 60 0.93 1.28 10.92
C THR A 60 2.32 1.02 10.32
N LYS A 61 2.87 -0.20 10.45
CA LYS A 61 4.18 -0.60 9.91
C LYS A 61 4.33 -0.43 8.39
N ASN A 62 3.23 -0.51 7.66
CA ASN A 62 3.22 -0.22 6.22
C ASN A 62 3.56 1.26 5.94
N PHE A 63 3.14 2.19 6.79
CA PHE A 63 3.50 3.60 6.68
C PHE A 63 4.94 3.86 7.06
N PHE A 64 5.48 3.12 8.03
CA PHE A 64 6.92 3.15 8.31
C PHE A 64 7.73 2.75 7.06
N ALA A 65 7.39 1.62 6.44
CA ALA A 65 8.04 1.20 5.19
C ALA A 65 7.85 2.24 4.07
N LEU A 66 6.66 2.85 3.96
CA LEU A 66 6.40 3.92 3.00
C LEU A 66 7.26 5.16 3.26
N GLY A 67 7.49 5.54 4.51
CA GLY A 67 8.39 6.63 4.89
C GLY A 67 9.83 6.39 4.43
N VAL A 68 10.33 5.16 4.64
CA VAL A 68 11.65 4.74 4.12
C VAL A 68 11.71 4.85 2.60
N LEU A 69 10.67 4.43 1.89
CA LEU A 69 10.60 4.55 0.43
C LEU A 69 10.57 6.01 -0.03
N PHE A 70 9.84 6.87 0.67
CA PHE A 70 9.78 8.29 0.33
C PHE A 70 11.12 8.99 0.46
N TYR A 71 11.90 8.63 1.48
CA TYR A 71 13.27 9.08 1.61
C TYR A 71 14.14 8.62 0.43
N MET A 72 14.10 7.32 0.13
CA MET A 72 14.91 6.70 -0.94
C MET A 72 14.64 7.32 -2.32
N TYR A 73 13.38 7.69 -2.59
CA TYR A 73 12.95 8.25 -3.88
C TYR A 73 12.84 9.78 -3.91
N ASP A 74 13.32 10.46 -2.86
CA ASP A 74 13.26 11.93 -2.74
C ASP A 74 11.82 12.47 -2.97
N ARG A 75 10.84 11.82 -2.35
CA ARG A 75 9.41 12.16 -2.49
C ARG A 75 8.91 12.92 -1.26
N PRO A 76 8.07 13.95 -1.44
CA PRO A 76 7.46 14.68 -0.33
C PRO A 76 6.38 13.83 0.37
N LEU A 77 6.20 14.05 1.67
CA LEU A 77 5.22 13.34 2.51
C LEU A 77 3.81 13.95 2.44
N ASP A 78 3.69 15.24 2.09
CA ASP A 78 2.48 16.05 2.25
C ASP A 78 1.23 15.47 1.58
N ALA A 79 1.41 14.88 0.39
CA ALA A 79 0.31 14.28 -0.36
C ALA A 79 -0.29 13.08 0.39
N THR A 80 0.57 12.25 1.00
CA THR A 80 0.15 11.08 1.77
C THR A 80 -0.45 11.48 3.11
N GLU A 81 0.08 12.52 3.77
CA GLU A 81 -0.53 13.07 4.98
C GLU A 81 -1.94 13.62 4.73
N SER A 82 -2.10 14.37 3.64
CA SER A 82 -3.40 14.92 3.23
C SER A 82 -4.38 13.78 2.92
N TRP A 83 -3.91 12.73 2.25
CA TRP A 83 -4.71 11.54 1.98
C TRP A 83 -5.08 10.78 3.26
N LEU A 84 -4.16 10.66 4.23
CA LEU A 84 -4.43 10.04 5.55
C LEU A 84 -5.56 10.78 6.27
N LYS A 85 -5.49 12.11 6.34
CA LYS A 85 -6.52 12.98 6.93
C LYS A 85 -7.88 12.77 6.27
N LYS A 86 -7.92 12.68 4.93
CA LYS A 86 -9.16 12.45 4.18
C LYS A 86 -9.71 11.04 4.38
N LYS A 87 -8.85 10.01 4.32
CA LYS A 87 -9.26 8.60 4.39
C LYS A 87 -9.77 8.20 5.76
N PHE A 88 -9.14 8.70 6.81
CA PHE A 88 -9.46 8.36 8.20
C PHE A 88 -10.10 9.53 8.94
N ALA A 89 -10.80 10.42 8.22
CA ALA A 89 -11.51 11.55 8.79
C ALA A 89 -12.39 11.10 9.98
N GLY A 90 -12.28 11.81 11.11
CA GLY A 90 -12.96 11.48 12.36
C GLY A 90 -12.29 10.38 13.19
N LYS A 91 -11.10 9.91 12.81
CA LYS A 91 -10.30 8.93 13.56
C LYS A 91 -8.90 9.49 13.85
N ASP A 92 -8.85 10.56 14.62
CA ASP A 92 -7.63 11.37 14.82
C ASP A 92 -6.46 10.54 15.36
N ALA A 93 -6.69 9.67 16.34
CA ALA A 93 -5.65 8.78 16.86
C ALA A 93 -5.05 7.85 15.78
N ILE A 94 -5.86 7.40 14.81
CA ILE A 94 -5.37 6.58 13.69
C ILE A 94 -4.58 7.43 12.70
N ILE A 95 -5.06 8.65 12.40
CA ILE A 95 -4.33 9.59 11.52
C ILE A 95 -2.95 9.86 12.14
N GLU A 96 -2.93 10.24 13.41
CA GLU A 96 -1.73 10.57 14.15
C GLU A 96 -0.74 9.40 14.15
N ALA A 97 -1.17 8.19 14.51
CA ALA A 97 -0.27 7.04 14.56
C ALA A 97 0.31 6.66 13.19
N ASN A 98 -0.49 6.71 12.11
CA ASN A 98 0.03 6.44 10.77
C ASN A 98 1.01 7.52 10.32
N THR A 99 0.74 8.79 10.63
CA THR A 99 1.65 9.90 10.35
C THR A 99 2.95 9.74 11.13
N ARG A 100 2.91 9.52 12.46
CA ARG A 100 4.10 9.30 13.30
C ARG A 100 4.94 8.14 12.77
N SER A 101 4.34 7.01 12.42
CA SER A 101 5.05 5.87 11.84
C SER A 101 5.69 6.19 10.49
N MET A 102 5.01 6.95 9.63
CA MET A 102 5.57 7.40 8.35
C MET A 102 6.79 8.30 8.54
N HIS A 103 6.69 9.28 9.43
CA HIS A 103 7.80 10.17 9.78
C HIS A 103 8.96 9.40 10.41
N ALA A 104 8.69 8.44 11.30
CA ALA A 104 9.72 7.59 11.88
C ALA A 104 10.47 6.79 10.81
N GLY A 105 9.76 6.27 9.80
CA GLY A 105 10.39 5.58 8.67
C GLY A 105 11.27 6.50 7.81
N TYR A 106 10.79 7.71 7.52
CA TYR A 106 11.55 8.71 6.78
C TYR A 106 12.83 9.11 7.53
N ASN A 107 12.69 9.46 8.81
CA ASN A 107 13.80 9.88 9.66
C ASN A 107 14.81 8.74 9.91
N TYR A 108 14.33 7.50 10.03
CA TYR A 108 15.19 6.33 10.12
C TYR A 108 16.07 6.23 8.87
N ALA A 109 15.50 6.34 7.67
CA ALA A 109 16.25 6.26 6.43
C ALA A 109 17.25 7.42 6.24
N ASP A 110 16.90 8.62 6.72
CA ASP A 110 17.78 9.79 6.73
C ASP A 110 18.98 9.60 7.68
N THR A 111 18.71 9.17 8.90
CA THR A 111 19.74 9.09 9.96
C THR A 111 20.70 7.92 9.77
N THR A 112 20.21 6.81 9.22
CA THR A 112 20.99 5.58 9.14
C THR A 112 21.88 5.50 7.90
N GLU A 113 21.77 6.46 6.97
CA GLU A 113 22.50 6.51 5.69
C GLU A 113 22.53 5.18 4.93
N ILE A 114 21.54 4.29 5.16
CA ILE A 114 21.50 2.93 4.60
C ILE A 114 21.42 2.95 3.07
N PHE A 115 21.00 4.08 2.49
CA PHE A 115 20.87 4.27 1.06
C PHE A 115 22.00 5.16 0.54
N THR A 116 22.95 4.55 -0.17
CA THR A 116 24.09 5.26 -0.82
C THR A 116 23.63 6.23 -1.92
N THR A 117 22.40 6.06 -2.44
CA THR A 117 21.88 6.85 -3.56
C THR A 117 20.41 7.18 -3.33
N ARG A 118 20.03 8.46 -3.50
CA ARG A 118 18.63 8.87 -3.63
C ARG A 118 18.24 8.86 -5.10
N PHE A 119 17.11 8.25 -5.43
CA PHE A 119 16.61 8.16 -6.80
C PHE A 119 15.49 9.16 -7.03
N LYS A 120 15.75 10.25 -7.76
CA LYS A 120 14.70 11.21 -8.10
C LYS A 120 13.85 10.70 -9.26
N VAL A 121 12.58 10.42 -8.97
CA VAL A 121 11.62 10.03 -10.01
C VAL A 121 10.95 11.28 -10.56
N GLU A 122 11.42 11.72 -11.73
CA GLU A 122 10.88 12.88 -12.44
C GLU A 122 9.40 12.69 -12.82
N LYS A 123 8.68 13.81 -12.96
CA LYS A 123 7.29 13.77 -13.41
C LYS A 123 7.23 13.29 -14.86
N ALA A 124 6.30 12.40 -15.16
CA ALA A 124 6.04 11.98 -16.54
C ALA A 124 5.54 13.17 -17.37
N SER A 125 6.10 13.36 -18.57
CA SER A 125 5.59 14.34 -19.54
C SER A 125 4.35 13.77 -20.20
N LEU A 126 3.18 14.14 -19.69
CA LEU A 126 1.88 13.71 -20.19
C LEU A 126 1.23 14.85 -20.99
N PRO A 127 0.59 14.58 -22.15
CA PRO A 127 -0.19 15.58 -22.86
C PRO A 127 -1.26 16.24 -21.96
N PRO A 128 -1.64 17.51 -22.17
CA PRO A 128 -2.76 18.09 -21.43
C PRO A 128 -4.05 17.28 -21.63
N GLY A 129 -4.74 16.95 -20.55
CA GLY A 129 -5.97 16.15 -20.62
C GLY A 129 -6.54 15.79 -19.26
N THR A 130 -7.73 15.19 -19.27
CA THR A 130 -8.36 14.64 -18.07
C THR A 130 -7.90 13.19 -17.90
N TYR A 131 -7.12 12.94 -16.86
CA TYR A 131 -6.64 11.60 -16.53
C TYR A 131 -7.50 10.99 -15.44
N ARG A 132 -7.78 9.69 -15.56
CA ARG A 132 -8.41 8.90 -14.52
C ARG A 132 -7.60 7.65 -14.24
N ASN A 133 -7.53 7.25 -12.99
CA ASN A 133 -7.06 5.93 -12.62
C ASN A 133 -8.19 4.92 -12.87
N ILE A 134 -7.90 3.82 -13.57
CA ILE A 134 -8.85 2.78 -13.90
C ILE A 134 -8.14 1.44 -13.97
N ASN A 135 -8.76 0.39 -13.42
CA ASN A 135 -8.29 -0.99 -13.59
C ASN A 135 -9.11 -1.70 -14.67
N GLY A 136 -8.66 -2.89 -15.09
CA GLY A 136 -9.32 -3.66 -16.15
C GLY A 136 -10.79 -3.95 -15.87
N ASN A 137 -11.12 -4.43 -14.65
CA ASN A 137 -12.49 -4.76 -14.28
C ASN A 137 -13.43 -3.55 -14.29
N LEU A 138 -12.97 -2.39 -13.82
CA LEU A 138 -13.73 -1.14 -13.87
C LEU A 138 -13.91 -0.64 -15.31
N ALA A 139 -12.87 -0.76 -16.15
CA ALA A 139 -12.96 -0.43 -17.57
C ALA A 139 -13.97 -1.31 -18.29
N THR A 140 -13.94 -2.62 -18.03
CA THR A 140 -14.90 -3.58 -18.59
C THR A 140 -16.33 -3.28 -18.13
N SER A 141 -16.52 -3.00 -16.84
CA SER A 141 -17.85 -2.66 -16.31
C SER A 141 -18.43 -1.41 -16.96
N LEU A 142 -17.61 -0.35 -17.11
CA LEU A 142 -18.00 0.87 -17.82
C LEU A 142 -18.29 0.64 -19.30
N GLY A 143 -17.49 -0.20 -19.96
CA GLY A 143 -17.70 -0.57 -21.37
C GLY A 143 -19.02 -1.31 -21.58
N LEU A 144 -19.37 -2.24 -20.70
CA LEU A 144 -20.65 -2.96 -20.75
C LEU A 144 -21.84 -2.02 -20.53
N LEU A 145 -21.73 -1.09 -19.57
CA LEU A 145 -22.76 -0.09 -19.33
C LEU A 145 -22.93 0.85 -20.54
N ALA A 146 -21.83 1.35 -21.10
CA ALA A 146 -21.86 2.20 -22.29
C ALA A 146 -22.45 1.47 -23.51
N ALA A 147 -22.15 0.18 -23.67
CA ALA A 147 -22.73 -0.63 -24.75
C ALA A 147 -24.26 -0.81 -24.58
N SER A 148 -24.73 -1.04 -23.36
CA SER A 148 -26.16 -1.10 -23.03
C SER A 148 -26.85 0.23 -23.35
N GLU A 149 -26.32 1.36 -22.88
CA GLU A 149 -26.85 2.69 -23.15
C GLU A 149 -26.91 3.01 -24.66
N LYS A 150 -25.86 2.69 -25.40
CA LYS A 150 -25.78 2.97 -26.86
C LYS A 150 -26.65 2.03 -27.70
N SER A 151 -26.90 0.81 -27.23
CA SER A 151 -27.72 -0.17 -27.95
C SER A 151 -29.21 -0.10 -27.57
N GLY A 152 -29.55 0.50 -26.44
CA GLY A 152 -30.90 0.47 -25.88
C GLY A 152 -31.31 -0.90 -25.34
N LEU A 153 -30.36 -1.83 -25.18
CA LEU A 153 -30.60 -3.17 -24.63
C LEU A 153 -30.25 -3.19 -23.16
N GLU A 154 -31.10 -3.81 -22.35
CA GLU A 154 -30.83 -4.05 -20.93
C GLU A 154 -29.63 -4.98 -20.73
N LEU A 155 -28.72 -4.58 -19.84
CA LEU A 155 -27.54 -5.37 -19.50
C LEU A 155 -27.88 -6.51 -18.53
N PHE A 156 -28.00 -7.74 -19.04
CA PHE A 156 -28.12 -8.91 -18.18
C PHE A 156 -26.75 -9.47 -17.78
N LEU A 157 -26.49 -9.60 -16.47
CA LEU A 157 -25.26 -10.19 -15.94
C LEU A 157 -25.49 -11.60 -15.38
N GLY A 158 -25.26 -12.61 -16.22
CA GLY A 158 -25.31 -14.03 -15.85
C GLY A 158 -23.98 -14.61 -15.36
N SER A 159 -23.19 -13.85 -14.59
CA SER A 159 -21.84 -14.27 -14.15
C SER A 159 -21.88 -15.04 -12.82
N TYR A 160 -20.83 -15.83 -12.56
CA TYR A 160 -20.60 -16.50 -11.28
C TYR A 160 -19.34 -15.94 -10.62
N PRO A 161 -19.31 -15.72 -9.29
CA PRO A 161 -18.13 -15.21 -8.60
C PRO A 161 -16.89 -16.10 -8.82
N ILE A 162 -15.90 -15.58 -9.54
CA ILE A 162 -14.58 -16.21 -9.71
C ILE A 162 -13.49 -15.15 -9.82
N THR A 163 -12.37 -15.32 -9.10
CA THR A 163 -11.21 -14.43 -9.23
C THR A 163 -10.56 -14.61 -10.61
N PRO A 164 -10.26 -13.53 -11.37
CA PRO A 164 -10.32 -12.12 -11.02
C PRO A 164 -11.60 -11.36 -11.48
N ALA A 165 -12.60 -12.04 -12.04
CA ALA A 165 -13.78 -11.43 -12.66
C ALA A 165 -14.88 -11.01 -11.66
N SER A 166 -14.84 -11.49 -10.42
CA SER A 166 -15.84 -11.17 -9.38
C SER A 166 -16.06 -9.67 -9.17
N ASP A 167 -15.03 -8.84 -9.38
CA ASP A 167 -15.17 -7.39 -9.22
C ASP A 167 -16.13 -6.78 -10.24
N ILE A 168 -16.24 -7.34 -11.45
CA ILE A 168 -17.21 -6.88 -12.46
C ILE A 168 -18.63 -7.10 -11.93
N LEU A 169 -18.88 -8.28 -11.34
CA LEU A 169 -20.14 -8.63 -10.70
C LEU A 169 -20.47 -7.74 -9.50
N HIS A 170 -19.49 -7.35 -8.71
CA HIS A 170 -19.71 -6.41 -7.61
C HIS A 170 -19.90 -4.97 -8.09
N THR A 171 -19.24 -4.57 -9.18
CA THR A 171 -19.21 -3.17 -9.62
C THR A 171 -20.51 -2.77 -10.33
N LEU A 172 -21.00 -3.60 -11.26
CA LEU A 172 -22.16 -3.27 -12.10
C LEU A 172 -23.45 -2.92 -11.33
N PRO A 173 -23.84 -3.64 -10.25
CA PRO A 173 -25.05 -3.32 -9.48
C PRO A 173 -25.00 -1.94 -8.79
N PHE A 174 -23.83 -1.45 -8.38
CA PHE A 174 -23.73 -0.12 -7.77
C PHE A 174 -23.74 1.02 -8.80
N MET A 175 -23.64 0.68 -10.09
CA MET A 175 -23.72 1.65 -11.20
C MET A 175 -25.17 1.85 -11.66
N GLU A 176 -26.15 1.33 -10.90
CA GLU A 176 -27.58 1.29 -11.22
C GLU A 176 -28.28 2.66 -11.31
N ALA A 177 -27.57 3.79 -11.19
CA ALA A 177 -28.14 5.12 -11.39
C ALA A 177 -28.61 5.41 -12.84
N PHE A 178 -28.64 4.41 -13.72
CA PHE A 178 -29.00 4.51 -15.14
C PHE A 178 -30.13 3.55 -15.58
N TRP A 179 -30.85 2.90 -14.64
CA TRP A 179 -31.95 1.96 -14.94
C TRP A 179 -33.36 2.56 -14.77
N CYS A 180 -33.52 3.87 -14.95
CA CYS A 180 -34.84 4.52 -14.98
C CYS A 180 -35.02 5.31 -16.28
#